data_AF-A0A2E2N812-F1
#
_entry.id   AF-A0A2E2N812-F1
#
_cell.length_a   1.000
_cell.length_b   1.000
_cell.length_c   1.000
_cell.angle_alpha   90.00
_cell.angle_beta   90.00
_cell.angle_gamma   90.00
#
_symmetry.space_group_name_H-M   'P 1'
#
loop_
_entity.id
_entity.type
_entity.pdbx_description
1 polymer ?
#
loop_
_entity_poly.entity_id
_entity_poly.type
_entity_poly.pdbx_seq_one_letter_code
_entity_poly.pdbx_strand_id
1 'polypeptide(L)'
;MILLSLVAVPAATSFGQVTTGDGLMDQARERGRERARETEQSIYKQGQMLRFEKTIAETATLFAELKKRHTSLTEWMESLLDNEDGKRLALNPLAGMQFLAYQEQPVYRLSDFDAQEQLLVELQAFLTQVQRDAPVGYVPDAARVDEAFDMYLWARDRLARVAETEAWLKSTLAEVDLDADITSTRTLRQAIDAYLAQRHELWRVNPIAGRLEAEREAAPKIAENARIVELERALFEAERLKREATQQLEKERIDFERRIKEREVVLQEQLAAAEREYQERLATIARMDRIEEAERGRRDMQAEVRAREIDEDARRLDLVARCRSAAVQRDLKPFLDHGVWQPGDRQPNQRLESGPMSYSKLVAFGALNNDIRGLQLLLGVANANSSELAHNFGTMFAGKHMDDERLKWSYSRRWSDLSREQVRELDRIQKLLIELGPTLVEEGLLAP
;
A
#
# COMPACT_ATOMS: atom_id res chain seq x y z
N MET A 1 23.09 -11.85 78.32
CA MET A 1 22.77 -10.42 78.14
C MET A 1 21.30 -10.26 78.52
N ILE A 2 21.06 -9.72 79.72
CA ILE A 2 19.76 -9.69 80.41
C ILE A 2 19.10 -8.35 80.02
N LEU A 3 18.01 -8.40 79.27
CA LEU A 3 17.15 -7.23 79.02
C LEU A 3 15.98 -7.28 80.00
N LEU A 4 16.14 -6.55 81.10
CA LEU A 4 15.10 -6.17 82.04
C LEU A 4 14.12 -5.23 81.34
N SER A 5 12.96 -5.74 80.93
CA SER A 5 11.82 -4.91 80.54
C SER A 5 11.01 -4.55 81.79
N LEU A 6 11.18 -3.31 82.25
CA LEU A 6 10.27 -2.63 83.16
C LEU A 6 8.86 -2.59 82.53
N VAL A 7 7.91 -3.31 83.11
CA VAL A 7 6.49 -3.07 82.87
C VAL A 7 5.98 -2.14 83.96
N ALA A 8 5.65 -0.92 83.55
CA ALA A 8 5.02 0.08 84.40
C ALA A 8 3.63 -0.42 84.85
N VAL A 9 3.41 -0.44 86.16
CA VAL A 9 2.11 -0.70 86.78
C VAL A 9 1.30 0.60 86.73
N PRO A 10 0.19 0.69 85.96
CA PRO A 10 -0.72 1.81 86.10
C PRO A 10 -1.49 1.63 87.41
N ALA A 11 -1.25 2.54 88.36
CA ALA A 11 -2.12 2.76 89.50
C ALA A 11 -3.46 3.34 89.00
N ALA A 12 -4.35 2.46 88.55
CA ALA A 12 -5.75 2.81 88.33
C ALA A 12 -6.44 2.88 89.70
N THR A 13 -6.73 4.11 90.13
CA THR A 13 -7.68 4.42 91.19
C THR A 13 -9.04 3.79 90.86
N SER A 14 -9.32 2.62 91.42
CA SER A 14 -10.67 2.05 91.42
C SER A 14 -11.54 2.90 92.33
N PHE A 15 -12.27 3.85 91.75
CA PHE A 15 -13.45 4.42 92.41
C PHE A 15 -14.37 3.27 92.78
N GLY A 16 -14.64 3.10 94.08
CA GLY A 16 -15.59 2.12 94.58
C GLY A 16 -16.97 2.42 94.01
N GLN A 17 -17.33 1.73 92.92
CA GLN A 17 -18.72 1.54 92.56
C GLN A 17 -19.38 0.84 93.74
N VAL A 18 -20.29 1.55 94.40
CA VAL A 18 -21.25 0.97 95.33
C VAL A 18 -21.97 -0.13 94.55
N THR A 19 -21.61 -1.38 94.79
CA THR A 19 -22.34 -2.54 94.28
C THR A 19 -23.73 -2.48 94.90
N THR A 20 -24.69 -1.97 94.14
CA THR A 20 -26.11 -2.14 94.42
C THR A 20 -26.41 -3.64 94.56
N GLY A 21 -27.38 -4.03 95.39
CA GLY A 21 -27.69 -5.45 95.66
C GLY A 21 -27.91 -6.31 94.41
N ASP A 22 -28.29 -5.69 93.29
CA ASP A 22 -28.40 -6.33 91.98
C ASP A 22 -27.05 -6.83 91.42
N GLY A 23 -25.95 -6.09 91.64
CA GLY A 23 -24.62 -6.49 91.16
C GLY A 23 -24.04 -7.72 91.87
N LEU A 24 -24.39 -7.93 93.15
CA LEU A 24 -24.01 -9.15 93.90
C LEU A 24 -24.80 -10.37 93.43
N MET A 25 -26.08 -10.18 93.10
CA MET A 25 -26.92 -11.24 92.54
C MET A 25 -26.44 -11.66 91.15
N ASP A 26 -26.03 -10.72 90.32
CA ASP A 26 -25.50 -11.03 88.99
C ASP A 26 -24.11 -11.71 89.07
N GLN A 27 -23.22 -11.28 89.96
CA GLN A 27 -21.96 -12.01 90.23
C GLN A 27 -22.19 -13.43 90.76
N ALA A 28 -23.19 -13.64 91.62
CA ALA A 28 -23.53 -14.98 92.11
C ALA A 28 -24.09 -15.87 91.00
N ARG A 29 -24.90 -15.31 90.08
CA ARG A 29 -25.40 -16.00 88.89
C ARG A 29 -24.28 -16.34 87.90
N GLU A 30 -23.32 -15.44 87.70
CA GLU A 30 -22.15 -15.69 86.85
C GLU A 30 -21.26 -16.81 87.41
N ARG A 31 -20.90 -16.76 88.70
CA ARG A 31 -20.16 -17.86 89.35
C ARG A 31 -20.92 -19.19 89.32
N GLY A 32 -22.26 -19.14 89.43
CA GLY A 32 -23.11 -20.33 89.28
C GLY A 32 -23.04 -20.92 87.87
N ARG A 33 -23.07 -20.07 86.83
CA ARG A 33 -22.91 -20.48 85.43
C ARG A 33 -21.50 -20.99 85.13
N GLU A 34 -20.47 -20.38 85.71
CA GLU A 34 -19.08 -20.83 85.57
C GLU A 34 -18.89 -22.22 86.19
N ARG A 35 -19.36 -22.44 87.43
CA ARG A 35 -19.35 -23.78 88.05
C ARG A 35 -20.13 -24.80 87.23
N ALA A 36 -21.30 -24.43 86.71
CA ALA A 36 -22.08 -25.30 85.85
C ALA A 36 -21.29 -25.68 84.58
N ARG A 37 -20.67 -24.70 83.90
CA ARG A 37 -19.80 -24.95 82.73
C ARG A 37 -18.59 -25.79 83.07
N GLU A 38 -17.94 -25.56 84.21
CA GLU A 38 -16.81 -26.38 84.68
C GLU A 38 -17.25 -27.81 84.96
N THR A 39 -18.40 -28.02 85.60
CA THR A 39 -18.95 -29.36 85.83
C THR A 39 -19.32 -30.06 84.52
N GLU A 40 -20.00 -29.37 83.60
CA GLU A 40 -20.34 -29.90 82.27
C GLU A 40 -19.09 -30.27 81.47
N GLN A 41 -18.07 -29.40 81.48
CA GLN A 41 -16.79 -29.68 80.85
C GLN A 41 -16.10 -30.87 81.52
N SER A 42 -16.08 -30.96 82.85
CA SER A 42 -15.47 -32.10 83.55
C SER A 42 -16.15 -33.43 83.20
N ILE A 43 -17.49 -33.45 83.13
CA ILE A 43 -18.29 -34.63 82.75
C ILE A 43 -17.99 -35.01 81.30
N TYR A 44 -17.96 -34.03 80.39
CA TYR A 44 -17.64 -34.26 78.98
C TYR A 44 -16.25 -34.87 78.80
N LYS A 45 -15.24 -34.30 79.47
CA LYS A 45 -13.85 -34.76 79.44
C LYS A 45 -13.71 -36.19 80.00
N GLN A 46 -14.35 -36.46 81.14
CA GLN A 46 -14.39 -37.80 81.72
C GLN A 46 -15.07 -38.80 80.76
N GLY A 47 -16.16 -38.38 80.11
CA GLY A 47 -16.85 -39.19 79.10
C GLY A 47 -15.96 -39.51 77.89
N GLN A 48 -15.15 -38.57 77.41
CA GLN A 48 -14.20 -38.80 76.32
C GLN A 48 -13.10 -39.78 76.74
N MET A 49 -12.53 -39.63 77.94
CA MET A 49 -11.51 -40.54 78.45
C MET A 49 -12.04 -41.97 78.59
N LEU A 50 -13.25 -42.14 79.13
CA LEU A 50 -13.89 -43.46 79.25
C LEU A 50 -14.16 -44.11 77.89
N ARG A 51 -14.56 -43.33 76.89
CA ARG A 51 -14.73 -43.83 75.51
C ARG A 51 -13.40 -44.28 74.93
N PHE A 52 -12.34 -43.49 75.11
CA PHE A 52 -11.00 -43.83 74.63
C PHE A 52 -10.46 -45.10 75.28
N GLU A 53 -10.57 -45.23 76.60
CA GLU A 53 -10.22 -46.44 77.36
C GLU A 53 -11.00 -47.66 76.87
N LYS A 54 -12.31 -47.50 76.71
CA LYS A 54 -13.18 -48.57 76.20
C LYS A 54 -12.76 -48.99 74.79
N THR A 55 -12.49 -48.05 73.89
CA THR A 55 -12.04 -48.36 72.52
C THR A 55 -10.73 -49.13 72.53
N ILE A 56 -9.73 -48.72 73.32
CA ILE A 56 -8.44 -49.44 73.43
C ILE A 56 -8.65 -50.86 73.96
N ALA A 57 -9.49 -51.03 74.99
CA ALA A 57 -9.79 -52.35 75.55
C ALA A 57 -10.50 -53.25 74.54
N GLU A 58 -11.49 -52.74 73.82
CA GLU A 58 -12.19 -53.47 72.75
C GLU A 58 -11.23 -53.83 71.61
N THR A 59 -10.41 -52.88 71.15
CA THR A 59 -9.37 -53.14 70.14
C THR A 59 -8.44 -54.27 70.59
N ALA A 60 -7.99 -54.28 71.85
CA ALA A 60 -7.14 -55.36 72.36
C ALA A 60 -7.81 -56.73 72.33
N THR A 61 -9.11 -56.80 72.66
CA THR A 61 -9.85 -58.06 72.54
C THR A 61 -9.97 -58.52 71.08
N LEU A 62 -10.20 -57.58 70.15
CA LEU A 62 -10.27 -57.88 68.71
C LEU A 62 -8.92 -58.36 68.16
N PHE A 63 -7.80 -57.76 68.56
CA PHE A 63 -6.46 -58.21 68.15
C PHE A 63 -6.15 -59.62 68.65
N ALA A 64 -6.46 -59.91 69.92
CA ALA A 64 -6.27 -61.25 70.48
C ALA A 64 -7.12 -62.31 69.75
N GLU A 65 -8.38 -61.99 69.44
CA GLU A 65 -9.25 -62.88 68.66
C GLU A 65 -8.75 -63.05 67.22
N LEU A 66 -8.37 -61.95 66.56
CA LEU A 66 -7.85 -61.94 65.19
C LEU A 66 -6.59 -62.80 65.07
N LYS A 67 -5.65 -62.66 66.00
CA LYS A 67 -4.43 -63.48 66.06
C LYS A 67 -4.78 -64.96 66.17
N LYS A 68 -5.61 -65.31 67.16
CA LYS A 68 -6.04 -66.69 67.40
C LYS A 68 -6.71 -67.31 66.18
N ARG A 69 -7.69 -66.62 65.58
CA ARG A 69 -8.44 -67.13 64.43
C ARG A 69 -7.58 -67.23 63.19
N HIS A 70 -6.74 -66.24 62.92
CA HIS A 70 -5.83 -66.29 61.78
C HIS A 70 -4.81 -67.43 61.90
N THR A 71 -4.21 -67.64 63.07
CA THR A 71 -3.32 -68.79 63.30
C THR A 71 -4.06 -70.10 63.04
N SER A 72 -5.25 -70.27 63.62
CA SER A 72 -6.06 -71.47 63.41
C SER A 72 -6.47 -71.68 61.95
N LEU A 73 -6.83 -70.61 61.24
CA LEU A 73 -7.16 -70.65 59.80
C LEU A 73 -5.93 -71.04 58.98
N THR A 74 -4.76 -70.49 59.29
CA THR A 74 -3.50 -70.79 58.58
C THR A 74 -3.09 -72.25 58.79
N GLU A 75 -3.16 -72.75 60.02
CA GLU A 75 -2.92 -74.16 60.34
C GLU A 75 -3.92 -75.07 59.63
N TRP A 76 -5.19 -74.69 59.59
CA TRP A 76 -6.22 -75.45 58.88
C TRP A 76 -5.95 -75.48 57.37
N MET A 77 -5.64 -74.32 56.76
CA MET A 77 -5.28 -74.24 55.34
C MET A 77 -4.02 -75.06 55.03
N GLU A 78 -2.98 -75.00 55.86
CA GLU A 78 -1.77 -75.82 55.64
C GLU A 78 -2.10 -77.32 55.73
N SER A 79 -2.96 -77.73 56.66
CA SER A 79 -3.40 -79.13 56.75
C SER A 79 -4.19 -79.60 55.52
N LEU A 80 -4.96 -78.69 54.90
CA LEU A 80 -5.72 -78.96 53.67
C LEU A 80 -4.83 -79.15 52.44
N LEU A 81 -3.53 -78.82 52.50
CA LEU A 81 -2.66 -79.01 51.34
C LEU A 81 -2.43 -80.49 51.02
N ASP A 82 -2.42 -81.35 52.04
CA ASP A 82 -1.97 -82.74 51.93
C ASP A 82 -2.98 -83.76 52.48
N ASN A 83 -4.05 -83.33 53.15
CA ASN A 83 -5.09 -84.22 53.67
C ASN A 83 -6.15 -84.63 52.62
N GLU A 84 -7.06 -85.51 53.00
CA GLU A 84 -8.13 -86.01 52.13
C GLU A 84 -9.14 -84.93 51.71
N ASP A 85 -9.51 -84.03 52.62
CA ASP A 85 -10.38 -82.88 52.34
C ASP A 85 -9.75 -81.94 51.30
N GLY A 86 -8.43 -81.79 51.33
CA GLY A 86 -7.63 -81.12 50.33
C GLY A 86 -7.73 -81.75 48.95
N LYS A 87 -7.57 -83.07 48.87
CA LYS A 87 -7.74 -83.82 47.61
C LYS A 87 -9.13 -83.61 47.01
N ARG A 88 -10.16 -83.58 47.87
CA ARG A 88 -11.54 -83.28 47.50
C ARG A 88 -11.65 -81.86 46.95
N LEU A 89 -11.10 -80.86 47.65
CA LEU A 89 -11.06 -79.47 47.18
C LEU A 89 -10.36 -79.33 45.82
N ALA A 90 -9.30 -80.11 45.58
CA ALA A 90 -8.55 -80.13 44.34
C ALA A 90 -9.34 -80.64 43.13
N LEU A 91 -10.43 -81.38 43.34
CA LEU A 91 -11.34 -81.79 42.26
C LEU A 91 -12.12 -80.61 41.68
N ASN A 92 -12.24 -79.50 42.40
CA ASN A 92 -12.86 -78.26 41.93
C ASN A 92 -11.77 -77.21 41.63
N PRO A 93 -11.44 -76.97 40.34
CA PRO A 93 -10.39 -76.03 39.97
C PRO A 93 -10.64 -74.59 40.45
N LEU A 94 -11.90 -74.15 40.51
CA LEU A 94 -12.25 -72.81 41.00
C LEU A 94 -11.95 -72.68 42.49
N ALA A 95 -12.31 -73.70 43.28
CA ALA A 95 -12.02 -73.73 44.70
C ALA A 95 -10.50 -73.75 44.98
N GLY A 96 -9.74 -74.54 44.21
CA GLY A 96 -8.27 -74.55 44.29
C GLY A 96 -7.64 -73.20 43.96
N MET A 97 -8.14 -72.50 42.94
CA MET A 97 -7.67 -71.15 42.60
C MET A 97 -8.00 -70.12 43.68
N GLN A 98 -9.20 -70.17 44.26
CA GLN A 98 -9.59 -69.27 45.33
C GLN A 98 -8.81 -69.55 46.63
N PHE A 99 -8.55 -70.82 46.94
CA PHE A 99 -7.65 -71.23 48.01
C PHE A 99 -6.25 -70.65 47.82
N LEU A 100 -5.68 -70.79 46.61
CA LEU A 100 -4.38 -70.21 46.26
C LEU A 100 -4.40 -68.67 46.39
N ALA A 101 -5.49 -68.01 46.00
CA ALA A 101 -5.61 -66.56 46.14
C ALA A 101 -5.51 -66.12 47.61
N TYR A 102 -6.13 -66.84 48.55
CA TYR A 102 -5.97 -66.57 49.98
C TYR A 102 -4.56 -66.85 50.50
N GLN A 103 -3.86 -67.83 49.94
CA GLN A 103 -2.47 -68.12 50.30
C GLN A 103 -1.50 -67.06 49.76
N GLU A 104 -1.68 -66.61 48.51
CA GLU A 104 -0.89 -65.53 47.89
C GLU A 104 -1.22 -64.15 48.52
N GLN A 105 -2.47 -63.96 48.97
CA GLN A 105 -2.97 -62.72 49.57
C GLN A 105 -3.69 -63.01 50.90
N PRO A 106 -2.94 -63.29 51.98
CA PRO A 106 -3.55 -63.53 53.28
C PRO A 106 -4.31 -62.29 53.75
N VAL A 107 -5.34 -62.50 54.58
CA VAL A 107 -6.22 -61.43 55.11
C VAL A 107 -5.41 -60.26 55.69
N TYR A 108 -4.28 -60.57 56.32
CA TYR A 108 -3.22 -59.62 56.66
C TYR A 108 -1.86 -60.33 56.60
N ARG A 109 -0.78 -59.56 56.50
CA ARG A 109 0.59 -60.08 56.64
C ARG A 109 1.01 -60.02 58.11
N LEU A 110 1.78 -61.00 58.57
CA LEU A 110 2.28 -61.03 59.95
C LEU A 110 3.01 -59.73 60.33
N SER A 111 3.80 -59.17 59.41
CA SER A 111 4.48 -57.88 59.61
C SER A 111 3.53 -56.72 59.89
N ASP A 112 2.38 -56.69 59.21
CA ASP A 112 1.40 -55.61 59.36
C ASP A 112 0.66 -55.77 60.69
N PHE A 113 0.37 -57.01 61.07
CA PHE A 113 -0.23 -57.31 62.37
C PHE A 113 0.71 -56.94 63.53
N ASP A 114 2.00 -57.32 63.45
CA ASP A 114 2.97 -57.02 64.51
C ASP A 114 3.15 -55.50 64.70
N ALA A 115 3.20 -54.74 63.60
CA ALA A 115 3.28 -53.28 63.66
C ALA A 115 2.04 -52.66 64.33
N GLN A 116 0.85 -53.16 64.00
CA GLN A 116 -0.38 -52.70 64.62
C GLN A 116 -0.50 -53.17 66.09
N GLU A 117 -0.10 -54.39 66.41
CA GLU A 117 -0.06 -54.89 67.79
C GLU A 117 0.88 -54.04 68.66
N GLN A 118 2.03 -53.62 68.11
CA GLN A 118 2.93 -52.69 68.80
C GLN A 118 2.29 -51.32 69.06
N LEU A 119 1.58 -50.75 68.08
CA LEU A 119 0.86 -49.48 68.26
C LEU A 119 -0.17 -49.57 69.39
N LEU A 120 -0.86 -50.70 69.49
CA LEU A 120 -1.84 -50.95 70.55
C LEU A 120 -1.16 -50.97 71.92
N VAL A 121 0.00 -51.64 72.02
CA VAL A 121 0.80 -51.69 73.25
C VAL A 121 1.24 -50.29 73.66
N GLU A 122 1.63 -49.44 72.70
CA GLU A 122 1.99 -48.04 72.94
C GLU A 122 0.79 -47.22 73.46
N LEU A 123 -0.39 -47.40 72.86
CA LEU A 123 -1.64 -46.76 73.32
C LEU A 123 -2.05 -47.23 74.72
N GLN A 124 -1.91 -48.52 75.04
CA GLN A 124 -2.18 -49.07 76.37
C GLN A 124 -1.20 -48.55 77.42
N ALA A 125 0.10 -48.49 77.08
CA ALA A 125 1.12 -47.93 77.96
C ALA A 125 0.84 -46.45 78.24
N PHE A 126 0.47 -45.70 77.20
CA PHE A 126 0.04 -44.32 77.34
C PHE A 126 -1.19 -44.17 78.23
N LEU A 127 -2.23 -44.98 78.02
CA LEU A 127 -3.44 -44.95 78.83
C LEU A 127 -3.11 -45.21 80.32
N THR A 128 -2.24 -46.19 80.59
CA THR A 128 -1.77 -46.51 81.95
C THR A 128 -1.01 -45.35 82.58
N GLN A 129 -0.17 -44.66 81.81
CA GLN A 129 0.56 -43.48 82.27
C GLN A 129 -0.39 -42.32 82.58
N VAL A 130 -1.35 -42.05 81.70
CA VAL A 130 -2.37 -41.00 81.91
C VAL A 130 -3.21 -41.30 83.15
N GLN A 131 -3.62 -42.55 83.35
CA GLN A 131 -4.39 -42.92 84.55
C GLN A 131 -3.61 -42.72 85.86
N ARG A 132 -2.27 -42.81 85.83
CA ARG A 132 -1.41 -42.58 87.01
C ARG A 132 -1.09 -41.11 87.25
N ASP A 133 -0.69 -40.40 86.19
CA ASP A 133 0.02 -39.13 86.32
C ASP A 133 -0.75 -37.93 85.75
N ALA A 134 -1.91 -38.13 85.11
CA ALA A 134 -2.57 -37.04 84.40
C ALA A 134 -3.18 -35.99 85.33
N PRO A 135 -3.07 -34.70 84.96
CA PRO A 135 -3.74 -33.64 85.69
C PRO A 135 -5.27 -33.82 85.64
N VAL A 136 -5.96 -33.42 86.71
CA VAL A 136 -7.43 -33.45 86.79
C VAL A 136 -8.01 -32.71 85.57
N GLY A 137 -8.83 -33.39 84.78
CA GLY A 137 -9.44 -32.82 83.57
C GLY A 137 -8.56 -32.92 82.30
N TYR A 138 -7.61 -33.85 82.26
CA TYR A 138 -6.92 -34.26 81.03
C TYR A 138 -7.90 -34.85 80.00
N VAL A 139 -7.63 -34.60 78.72
CA VAL A 139 -8.36 -35.15 77.57
C VAL A 139 -7.32 -35.68 76.59
N PRO A 140 -7.48 -36.92 76.08
CA PRO A 140 -6.63 -37.41 75.01
C PRO A 140 -6.66 -36.47 73.81
N ASP A 141 -5.51 -36.30 73.16
CA ASP A 141 -5.45 -35.55 71.91
C ASP A 141 -6.32 -36.22 70.84
N ALA A 142 -6.97 -35.42 69.99
CA ALA A 142 -7.87 -35.91 68.94
C ALA A 142 -7.15 -36.90 68.03
N ALA A 143 -5.89 -36.64 67.68
CA ALA A 143 -5.07 -37.54 66.87
C ALA A 143 -4.92 -38.94 67.48
N ARG A 144 -4.80 -39.04 68.82
CA ARG A 144 -4.70 -40.35 69.51
C ARG A 144 -6.04 -41.07 69.56
N VAL A 145 -7.12 -40.32 69.73
CA VAL A 145 -8.48 -40.88 69.68
C VAL A 145 -8.75 -41.46 68.30
N ASP A 146 -8.40 -40.73 67.24
CA ASP A 146 -8.54 -41.18 65.86
C ASP A 146 -7.67 -42.41 65.60
N GLU A 147 -6.41 -42.43 66.05
CA GLU A 147 -5.52 -43.58 65.94
C GLU A 147 -6.09 -44.85 66.61
N ALA A 148 -6.59 -44.75 67.84
CA ALA A 148 -7.22 -45.87 68.53
C ALA A 148 -8.49 -46.36 67.82
N PHE A 149 -9.25 -45.44 67.20
CA PHE A 149 -10.45 -45.76 66.43
C PHE A 149 -10.11 -46.41 65.08
N ASP A 150 -9.09 -45.94 64.38
CA ASP A 150 -8.60 -46.54 63.15
C ASP A 150 -8.12 -47.97 63.39
N MET A 151 -7.39 -48.20 64.49
CA MET A 151 -6.99 -49.55 64.90
C MET A 151 -8.17 -50.46 65.21
N TYR A 152 -9.20 -49.93 65.90
CA TYR A 152 -10.43 -50.66 66.17
C TYR A 152 -11.11 -51.10 64.87
N LEU A 153 -11.28 -50.16 63.93
CA LEU A 153 -11.89 -50.44 62.63
C LEU A 153 -11.07 -51.42 61.81
N TRP A 154 -9.74 -51.27 61.80
CA TRP A 154 -8.83 -52.18 61.13
C TRP A 154 -8.96 -53.61 61.67
N ALA A 155 -8.89 -53.79 63.00
CA ALA A 155 -8.99 -55.11 63.62
C ALA A 155 -10.34 -55.77 63.34
N ARG A 156 -11.41 -54.99 63.41
CA ARG A 156 -12.77 -55.44 63.12
C ARG A 156 -12.95 -55.87 61.66
N ASP A 157 -12.46 -55.09 60.70
CA ASP A 157 -12.51 -55.45 59.27
C ASP A 157 -11.73 -56.73 59.00
N ARG A 158 -10.51 -56.85 59.52
CA ARG A 158 -9.69 -58.05 59.34
C ARG A 158 -10.31 -59.28 59.99
N LEU A 159 -10.91 -59.14 61.18
CA LEU A 159 -11.62 -60.22 61.84
C LEU A 159 -12.83 -60.70 61.02
N ALA A 160 -13.58 -59.77 60.41
CA ALA A 160 -14.69 -60.11 59.53
C ALA A 160 -14.22 -60.87 58.28
N ARG A 161 -13.12 -60.45 57.65
CA ARG A 161 -12.54 -61.14 56.49
C ARG A 161 -12.00 -62.54 56.82
N VAL A 162 -11.39 -62.72 58.00
CA VAL A 162 -11.00 -64.06 58.48
C VAL A 162 -12.25 -64.93 58.64
N ALA A 163 -13.31 -64.40 59.24
CA ALA A 163 -14.57 -65.13 59.40
C ALA A 163 -15.23 -65.49 58.06
N GLU A 164 -15.19 -64.60 57.07
CA GLU A 164 -15.67 -64.85 55.71
C GLU A 164 -14.87 -65.97 55.04
N THR A 165 -13.54 -65.94 55.16
CA THR A 165 -12.66 -66.97 54.59
C THR A 165 -12.90 -68.34 55.25
N GLU A 166 -13.05 -68.37 56.58
CA GLU A 166 -13.43 -69.59 57.30
C GLU A 166 -14.80 -70.11 56.86
N ALA A 167 -15.79 -69.24 56.70
CA ALA A 167 -17.14 -69.61 56.28
C ALA A 167 -17.13 -70.18 54.86
N TRP A 168 -16.39 -69.53 53.95
CA TRP A 168 -16.22 -69.99 52.58
C TRP A 168 -15.53 -71.36 52.51
N LEU A 169 -14.45 -71.59 53.27
CA LEU A 169 -13.79 -72.90 53.31
C LEU A 169 -14.75 -73.97 53.82
N LYS A 170 -15.50 -73.68 54.90
CA LYS A 170 -16.47 -74.63 55.47
C LYS A 170 -17.58 -74.96 54.48
N SER A 171 -18.16 -73.96 53.81
CA SER A 171 -19.22 -74.18 52.83
C SER A 171 -18.70 -74.96 51.62
N THR A 172 -17.53 -74.59 51.10
CA THR A 172 -16.93 -75.24 49.94
C THR A 172 -16.61 -76.70 50.25
N LEU A 173 -16.06 -77.00 51.42
CA LEU A 173 -15.78 -78.38 51.86
C LEU A 173 -17.06 -79.20 52.07
N ALA A 174 -18.13 -78.58 52.57
CA ALA A 174 -19.42 -79.24 52.74
C ALA A 174 -20.10 -79.56 51.41
N GLU A 175 -19.81 -78.79 50.35
CA GLU A 175 -20.33 -79.01 49.00
C GLU A 175 -19.53 -80.05 48.21
N VAL A 176 -18.33 -80.44 48.66
CA VAL A 176 -17.56 -81.45 47.93
C VAL A 176 -18.20 -82.82 48.08
N ASP A 177 -18.23 -83.57 46.98
CA ASP A 177 -18.70 -84.93 46.93
C ASP A 177 -17.91 -85.83 47.91
N LEU A 178 -18.57 -86.25 48.98
CA LEU A 178 -18.03 -87.14 50.01
C LEU A 178 -17.79 -88.57 49.50
N ASP A 179 -18.46 -88.95 48.41
CA ASP A 179 -18.39 -90.30 47.83
C ASP A 179 -17.36 -90.40 46.67
N ALA A 180 -16.76 -89.28 46.26
CA ALA A 180 -15.72 -89.28 45.23
C ALA A 180 -14.50 -90.12 45.64
N ASP A 181 -14.04 -91.01 44.74
CA ASP A 181 -12.83 -91.79 44.95
C ASP A 181 -11.58 -90.89 44.86
N ILE A 182 -11.01 -90.55 46.02
CA ILE A 182 -9.84 -89.68 46.16
C ILE A 182 -8.51 -90.44 46.25
N THR A 183 -8.52 -91.78 46.13
CA THR A 183 -7.30 -92.59 46.30
C THR A 183 -6.24 -92.25 45.26
N SER A 184 -6.66 -91.97 44.03
CA SER A 184 -5.80 -91.61 42.89
C SER A 184 -5.69 -90.10 42.63
N THR A 185 -6.46 -89.28 43.36
CA THR A 185 -6.51 -87.84 43.17
C THR A 185 -5.25 -87.17 43.73
N ARG A 186 -4.75 -86.17 42.99
CA ARG A 186 -3.63 -85.32 43.40
C ARG A 186 -3.96 -84.58 44.70
N THR A 187 -2.96 -84.32 45.53
CA THR A 187 -3.15 -83.43 46.68
C THR A 187 -3.43 -82.00 46.21
N LEU A 188 -4.04 -81.18 47.08
CA LEU A 188 -4.29 -79.77 46.78
C LEU A 188 -2.97 -79.04 46.45
N ARG A 189 -1.89 -79.35 47.19
CA ARG A 189 -0.53 -78.87 46.90
C ARG A 189 -0.11 -79.17 45.46
N GLN A 190 -0.23 -80.44 45.03
CA GLN A 190 0.13 -80.85 43.67
C GLN A 190 -0.76 -80.20 42.60
N ALA A 191 -2.04 -79.98 42.88
CA ALA A 191 -2.95 -79.29 41.97
C ALA A 191 -2.58 -77.80 41.82
N ILE A 192 -2.26 -77.14 42.94
CA ILE A 192 -1.76 -75.75 42.97
C ILE A 192 -0.44 -75.63 42.22
N ASP A 193 0.53 -76.52 42.47
CA ASP A 193 1.82 -76.52 41.79
C ASP A 193 1.67 -76.71 40.27
N ALA A 194 0.78 -77.61 39.85
CA ALA A 194 0.45 -77.80 38.44
C ALA A 194 -0.18 -76.55 37.81
N TYR A 195 -1.08 -75.88 38.51
CA TYR A 195 -1.69 -74.63 38.07
C TYR A 195 -0.65 -73.50 37.96
N LEU A 196 0.21 -73.34 38.95
CA LEU A 196 1.29 -72.35 38.94
C LEU A 196 2.25 -72.60 37.78
N ALA A 197 2.63 -73.86 37.53
CA ALA A 197 3.45 -74.23 36.38
C ALA A 197 2.77 -73.88 35.05
N GLN A 198 1.46 -74.15 34.92
CA GLN A 198 0.68 -73.78 33.75
C GLN A 198 0.61 -72.25 33.58
N ARG A 199 0.37 -71.49 34.66
CA ARG A 199 0.36 -70.02 34.66
C ARG A 199 1.70 -69.46 34.18
N HIS A 200 2.82 -70.01 34.66
CA HIS A 200 4.16 -69.63 34.23
C HIS A 200 4.42 -69.93 32.75
N GLU A 201 3.97 -71.08 32.25
CA GLU A 201 4.13 -71.41 30.83
C GLU A 201 3.28 -70.47 29.95
N LEU A 202 2.05 -70.15 30.35
CA LEU A 202 1.23 -69.15 29.66
C LEU A 202 1.90 -67.77 29.65
N TRP A 203 2.52 -67.35 30.75
CA TRP A 203 3.28 -66.10 30.80
C TRP A 203 4.51 -66.10 29.88
N ARG A 204 5.09 -67.26 29.57
CA ARG A 204 6.18 -67.38 28.59
C ARG A 204 5.68 -67.38 27.16
N VAL A 205 4.57 -68.06 26.88
CA VAL A 205 4.03 -68.25 25.53
C VAL A 205 3.26 -67.02 25.04
N ASN A 206 2.46 -66.39 25.90
CA ASN A 206 1.59 -65.27 25.53
C ASN A 206 2.36 -64.06 24.94
N PRO A 207 3.52 -63.62 25.47
CA PRO A 207 4.28 -62.55 24.85
C PRO A 207 4.80 -62.89 23.46
N ILE A 208 5.16 -64.16 23.22
CA ILE A 208 5.62 -64.64 21.90
C ILE A 208 4.44 -64.64 20.92
N ALA A 209 3.30 -65.19 21.32
CA ALA A 209 2.08 -65.17 20.52
C ALA A 209 1.63 -63.74 20.20
N GLY A 210 1.63 -62.86 21.21
CA GLY A 210 1.29 -61.44 21.05
C GLY A 210 2.25 -60.70 20.13
N ARG A 211 3.56 -61.00 20.17
CA ARG A 211 4.53 -60.44 19.21
C ARG A 211 4.25 -60.92 17.79
N LEU A 212 4.02 -62.21 17.59
CA LEU A 212 3.73 -62.76 16.27
C LEU A 212 2.43 -62.20 15.68
N GLU A 213 1.41 -62.00 16.51
CA GLU A 213 0.16 -61.36 16.11
C GLU A 213 0.37 -59.88 15.76
N ALA A 214 1.09 -59.14 16.60
CA ALA A 214 1.45 -57.75 16.32
C ALA A 214 2.29 -57.62 15.02
N GLU A 215 3.23 -58.53 14.76
CA GLU A 215 4.00 -58.57 13.52
C GLU A 215 3.10 -58.86 12.30
N ARG A 216 2.15 -59.79 12.41
CA ARG A 216 1.18 -60.09 11.34
C ARG A 216 0.30 -58.89 11.02
N GLU A 217 -0.13 -58.12 12.03
CA GLU A 217 -0.92 -56.91 11.81
C GLU A 217 -0.10 -55.71 11.34
N ALA A 218 1.14 -55.57 11.82
CA ALA A 218 2.02 -54.46 11.48
C ALA A 218 2.62 -54.58 10.08
N ALA A 219 2.96 -55.80 9.63
CA ALA A 219 3.56 -56.04 8.32
C ALA A 219 2.78 -55.39 7.14
N PRO A 220 1.45 -55.57 6.99
CA PRO A 220 0.71 -54.93 5.90
C PRO A 220 0.68 -53.40 6.03
N LYS A 221 0.59 -52.87 7.26
CA LYS A 221 0.61 -51.42 7.50
C LYS A 221 1.97 -50.81 7.17
N ILE A 222 3.06 -51.50 7.49
CA ILE A 222 4.42 -51.06 7.13
C ILE A 222 4.58 -51.08 5.60
N ALA A 223 4.09 -52.12 4.93
CA ALA A 223 4.15 -52.20 3.46
C ALA A 223 3.29 -51.11 2.79
N GLU A 224 2.09 -50.85 3.31
CA GLU A 224 1.22 -49.77 2.84
C GLU A 224 1.86 -48.39 3.06
N ASN A 225 2.41 -48.13 4.25
CA ASN A 225 3.12 -46.88 4.53
C ASN A 225 4.35 -46.70 3.64
N ALA A 226 5.12 -47.76 3.38
CA ALA A 226 6.24 -47.71 2.44
C ALA A 226 5.76 -47.33 1.03
N ARG A 227 4.64 -47.91 0.57
CA ARG A 227 4.02 -47.56 -0.71
C ARG A 227 3.53 -46.11 -0.75
N ILE A 228 2.96 -45.60 0.34
CA ILE A 228 2.54 -44.19 0.45
C ILE A 228 3.77 -43.27 0.32
N VAL A 229 4.86 -43.56 1.03
CA VAL A 229 6.10 -42.77 0.94
C VAL A 229 6.68 -42.78 -0.48
N GLU A 230 6.66 -43.93 -1.17
CA GLU A 230 7.07 -44.00 -2.58
C GLU A 230 6.18 -43.14 -3.49
N LEU A 231 4.86 -43.17 -3.29
CA LEU A 231 3.91 -42.35 -4.04
C LEU A 231 4.09 -40.85 -3.77
N GLU A 232 4.31 -40.47 -2.52
CA GLU A 232 4.60 -39.08 -2.14
C GLU A 232 5.89 -38.58 -2.79
N ARG A 233 6.93 -39.40 -2.80
CA ARG A 233 8.18 -39.08 -3.50
C ARG A 233 7.96 -38.91 -5.00
N ALA A 234 7.23 -39.83 -5.64
CA ALA A 234 6.91 -39.73 -7.06
C ALA A 234 6.08 -38.48 -7.38
N LEU A 235 5.13 -38.11 -6.52
CA LEU A 235 4.32 -36.91 -6.66
C LEU A 235 5.18 -35.65 -6.53
N PHE A 236 6.09 -35.61 -5.54
CA PHE A 236 7.02 -34.49 -5.36
C PHE A 236 7.94 -34.32 -6.58
N GLU A 237 8.49 -35.41 -7.12
CA GLU A 237 9.32 -35.38 -8.33
C GLU A 237 8.50 -34.91 -9.55
N ALA A 238 7.25 -35.36 -9.70
CA ALA A 238 6.36 -34.91 -10.77
C ALA A 238 6.01 -33.42 -10.65
N GLU A 239 5.74 -32.91 -9.45
CA GLU A 239 5.51 -31.49 -9.21
C GLU A 239 6.74 -30.64 -9.53
N ARG A 240 7.93 -31.12 -9.15
CA ARG A 240 9.19 -30.43 -9.47
C ARG A 240 9.35 -30.30 -10.99
N LEU A 241 9.18 -31.39 -11.73
CA LEU A 241 9.24 -31.38 -13.19
C LEU A 241 8.19 -30.46 -13.80
N LYS A 242 6.96 -30.45 -13.26
CA LYS A 242 5.91 -29.52 -13.70
C LYS A 242 6.32 -28.06 -13.50
N ARG A 243 6.89 -27.71 -12.34
CA ARG A 243 7.37 -26.35 -12.05
C ARG A 243 8.49 -25.95 -13.01
N GLU A 244 9.47 -26.82 -13.22
CA GLU A 244 10.54 -26.61 -14.20
C GLU A 244 10.00 -26.38 -15.61
N ALA A 245 9.04 -27.19 -16.06
CA ALA A 245 8.39 -27.03 -17.36
C ALA A 245 7.61 -25.70 -17.45
N THR A 246 6.87 -25.30 -16.41
CA THR A 246 6.16 -24.02 -16.41
C THR A 246 7.12 -22.83 -16.45
N GLN A 247 8.26 -22.90 -15.77
CA GLN A 247 9.29 -21.85 -15.82
C GLN A 247 9.95 -21.77 -17.20
N GLN A 248 10.15 -22.91 -17.87
CA GLN A 248 10.64 -22.93 -19.25
C GLN A 248 9.65 -22.27 -20.20
N LEU A 249 8.36 -22.63 -20.10
CA LEU A 249 7.30 -22.01 -20.91
C LEU A 249 7.18 -20.51 -20.67
N GLU A 250 7.31 -20.05 -19.43
CA GLU A 250 7.28 -18.63 -19.11
C GLU A 250 8.49 -17.88 -19.69
N LYS A 251 9.70 -18.46 -19.60
CA LYS A 251 10.90 -17.90 -20.24
C LYS A 251 10.72 -17.79 -21.75
N GLU A 252 10.25 -18.85 -22.39
CA GLU A 252 9.97 -18.85 -23.83
C GLU A 252 8.95 -17.77 -24.18
N ARG A 253 7.87 -17.64 -23.40
CA ARG A 253 6.85 -16.60 -23.60
C ARG A 253 7.45 -15.19 -23.51
N ILE A 254 8.25 -14.90 -22.48
CA ILE A 254 8.91 -13.60 -22.31
C ILE A 254 9.86 -13.32 -23.49
N ASP A 255 10.64 -14.31 -23.92
CA ASP A 255 11.53 -14.19 -25.07
C ASP A 255 10.75 -13.94 -26.36
N PHE A 256 9.61 -14.59 -26.56
CA PHE A 256 8.72 -14.34 -27.70
C PHE A 256 8.10 -12.94 -27.66
N GLU A 257 7.56 -12.51 -26.52
CA GLU A 257 7.00 -11.16 -26.34
C GLU A 257 8.06 -10.08 -26.59
N ARG A 258 9.29 -10.31 -26.12
CA ARG A 258 10.43 -9.44 -26.39
C ARG A 258 10.74 -9.36 -27.88
N ARG A 259 10.82 -10.49 -28.59
CA ARG A 259 11.06 -10.52 -30.05
C ARG A 259 9.96 -9.78 -30.83
N ILE A 260 8.71 -9.87 -30.37
CA ILE A 260 7.60 -9.13 -30.98
C ILE A 260 7.81 -7.62 -30.79
N LYS A 261 8.09 -7.16 -29.58
CA LYS A 261 8.35 -5.73 -29.29
C LYS A 261 9.57 -5.21 -30.06
N GLU A 262 10.64 -5.98 -30.14
CA GLU A 262 11.83 -5.63 -30.94
C GLU A 262 11.47 -5.45 -32.42
N ARG A 263 10.64 -6.34 -32.99
CA ARG A 263 10.13 -6.19 -34.36
C ARG A 263 9.22 -4.96 -34.52
N GLU A 264 8.36 -4.69 -33.55
CA GLU A 264 7.49 -3.51 -33.57
C GLU A 264 8.31 -2.21 -33.56
N VAL A 265 9.35 -2.13 -32.73
CA VAL A 265 10.26 -0.97 -32.70
C VAL A 265 10.96 -0.81 -34.04
N VAL A 266 11.52 -1.89 -34.61
CA VAL A 266 12.16 -1.84 -35.94
C VAL A 266 11.18 -1.38 -37.02
N LEU A 267 9.93 -1.87 -37.01
CA LEU A 267 8.90 -1.45 -37.95
C LEU A 267 8.50 0.02 -37.74
N GLN A 268 8.38 0.49 -36.50
CA GLN A 268 8.10 1.89 -36.20
C GLN A 268 9.23 2.80 -36.67
N GLU A 269 10.49 2.40 -36.48
CA GLU A 269 11.65 3.12 -37.00
C GLU A 269 11.65 3.18 -38.54
N GLN A 270 11.32 2.07 -39.21
CA GLN A 270 11.17 2.04 -40.66
C GLN A 270 10.03 2.94 -41.16
N LEU A 271 8.88 2.93 -40.48
CA LEU A 271 7.76 3.82 -40.80
C LEU A 271 8.14 5.29 -40.60
N ALA A 272 8.76 5.64 -39.48
CA ALA A 272 9.20 7.00 -39.20
C ALA A 272 10.28 7.47 -40.19
N ALA A 273 11.21 6.58 -40.59
CA ALA A 273 12.19 6.89 -41.63
C ALA A 273 11.53 7.12 -43.00
N ALA A 274 10.59 6.26 -43.38
CA ALA A 274 9.83 6.42 -44.63
C ALA A 274 8.98 7.70 -44.64
N GLU A 275 8.37 8.06 -43.51
CA GLU A 275 7.63 9.33 -43.35
C GLU A 275 8.55 10.54 -43.49
N ARG A 276 9.76 10.50 -42.91
CA ARG A 276 10.75 11.58 -43.09
C ARG A 276 11.16 11.72 -44.55
N GLU A 277 11.51 10.63 -45.22
CA GLU A 277 11.85 10.65 -46.64
C GLU A 277 10.68 11.20 -47.49
N TYR A 278 9.45 10.80 -47.17
CA TYR A 278 8.26 11.31 -47.84
C TYR A 278 8.08 12.82 -47.64
N GLN A 279 8.24 13.31 -46.40
CA GLN A 279 8.18 14.75 -46.11
C GLN A 279 9.30 15.53 -46.79
N GLU A 280 10.51 14.99 -46.85
CA GLU A 280 11.64 15.60 -47.57
C GLU A 280 11.37 15.71 -49.07
N ARG A 281 10.77 14.66 -49.67
CA ARG A 281 10.34 14.69 -51.08
C ARG A 281 9.28 15.76 -51.30
N LEU A 282 8.25 15.85 -50.44
CA LEU A 282 7.24 16.88 -50.52
C LEU A 282 7.84 18.30 -50.37
N ALA A 283 8.77 18.48 -49.42
CA ALA A 283 9.46 19.76 -49.25
C ALA A 283 10.31 20.11 -50.47
N THR A 284 10.92 19.13 -51.13
CA THR A 284 11.69 19.31 -52.36
C THR A 284 10.80 19.73 -53.52
N ILE A 285 9.65 19.05 -53.70
CA ILE A 285 8.64 19.41 -54.70
C ILE A 285 8.15 20.85 -54.45
N ALA A 286 7.78 21.18 -53.21
CA ALA A 286 7.33 22.53 -52.87
C ALA A 286 8.40 23.61 -53.11
N ARG A 287 9.69 23.28 -52.94
CA ARG A 287 10.79 24.18 -53.30
C ARG A 287 10.90 24.36 -54.81
N MET A 288 10.74 23.28 -55.59
CA MET A 288 10.74 23.34 -57.05
C MET A 288 9.57 24.16 -57.56
N ASP A 289 8.36 23.95 -57.04
CA ASP A 289 7.16 24.72 -57.42
C ASP A 289 7.34 26.23 -57.15
N ARG A 290 7.91 26.59 -55.99
CA ARG A 290 8.24 28.00 -55.68
C ARG A 290 9.25 28.60 -56.64
N ILE A 291 10.25 27.83 -57.07
CA ILE A 291 11.24 28.29 -58.05
C ILE A 291 10.56 28.49 -59.40
N GLU A 292 9.71 27.57 -59.84
CA GLU A 292 8.95 27.72 -61.09
C GLU A 292 7.98 28.91 -61.06
N GLU A 293 7.26 29.12 -59.95
CA GLU A 293 6.38 30.28 -59.77
C GLU A 293 7.17 31.60 -59.82
N ALA A 294 8.34 31.66 -59.16
CA ALA A 294 9.22 32.82 -59.23
C ALA A 294 9.77 33.05 -60.64
N GLU A 295 10.06 32.00 -61.40
CA GLU A 295 10.47 32.12 -62.80
C GLU A 295 9.36 32.61 -63.71
N ARG A 296 8.11 32.15 -63.51
CA ARG A 296 6.94 32.66 -64.25
C ARG A 296 6.75 34.15 -63.95
N GLY A 297 6.77 34.53 -62.67
CA GLY A 297 6.67 35.94 -62.26
C GLY A 297 7.80 36.82 -62.83
N ARG A 298 9.02 36.31 -62.95
CA ARG A 298 10.13 37.03 -63.59
C ARG A 298 9.90 37.29 -65.07
N ARG A 299 9.32 36.33 -65.81
CA ARG A 299 9.04 36.47 -67.25
C ARG A 299 7.93 37.50 -67.48
N ASP A 300 6.91 37.51 -66.63
CA ASP A 300 5.78 38.44 -66.73
C ASP A 300 6.23 39.90 -66.48
N MET A 301 7.04 40.14 -65.45
CA MET A 301 7.60 41.48 -65.18
C MET A 301 8.49 42.01 -66.31
N GLN A 302 9.28 41.15 -66.97
CA GLN A 302 10.11 41.56 -68.10
C GLN A 302 9.28 41.95 -69.33
N ALA A 303 8.10 41.34 -69.52
CA ALA A 303 7.19 41.71 -70.59
C ALA A 303 6.54 43.08 -70.35
N GLU A 304 6.17 43.40 -69.10
CA GLU A 304 5.58 44.69 -68.74
C GLU A 304 6.53 45.87 -68.91
N VAL A 305 7.81 45.72 -68.55
CA VAL A 305 8.81 46.80 -68.69
C VAL A 305 9.00 47.18 -70.16
N ARG A 306 9.11 46.20 -71.06
CA ARG A 306 9.25 46.44 -72.50
C ARG A 306 8.04 47.11 -73.12
N ALA A 307 6.83 46.86 -72.61
CA ALA A 307 5.62 47.53 -73.09
C ALA A 307 5.63 49.03 -72.75
N ARG A 308 6.11 49.40 -71.56
CA ARG A 308 6.18 50.80 -71.13
C ARG A 308 7.21 51.61 -71.93
N GLU A 309 8.37 51.03 -72.24
CA GLU A 309 9.41 51.69 -73.05
C GLU A 309 8.90 52.05 -74.45
N ILE A 310 8.13 51.16 -75.08
CA ILE A 310 7.54 51.39 -76.41
C ILE A 310 6.51 52.55 -76.38
N ASP A 311 5.69 52.62 -75.33
CA ASP A 311 4.67 53.66 -75.19
C ASP A 311 5.27 55.05 -74.94
N GLU A 312 6.38 55.13 -74.17
CA GLU A 312 7.08 56.40 -73.91
C GLU A 312 7.79 56.92 -75.16
N ASP A 313 8.43 56.04 -75.94
CA ASP A 313 9.06 56.40 -77.23
C ASP A 313 8.01 56.91 -78.25
N ALA A 314 6.84 56.27 -78.32
CA ALA A 314 5.75 56.68 -79.20
C ALA A 314 5.23 58.09 -78.85
N ARG A 315 5.10 58.42 -77.56
CA ARG A 315 4.66 59.76 -77.11
C ARG A 315 5.69 60.83 -77.42
N ARG A 316 6.98 60.55 -77.26
CA ARG A 316 8.04 61.50 -77.59
C ARG A 316 8.04 61.86 -79.08
N LEU A 317 7.86 60.86 -79.95
CA LEU A 317 7.79 61.08 -81.41
C LEU A 317 6.60 61.95 -81.82
N ASP A 318 5.42 61.78 -81.19
CA ASP A 318 4.25 62.62 -81.47
C ASP A 318 4.48 64.09 -81.08
N LEU A 319 5.11 64.34 -79.92
CA LEU A 319 5.42 65.71 -79.46
C LEU A 319 6.44 66.40 -80.38
N VAL A 320 7.47 65.69 -80.84
CA VAL A 320 8.44 66.24 -81.83
C VAL A 320 7.73 66.57 -83.16
N ALA A 321 6.84 65.68 -83.63
CA ALA A 321 6.07 65.93 -84.84
C ALA A 321 5.18 67.18 -84.72
N ARG A 322 4.54 67.39 -83.56
CA ARG A 322 3.73 68.59 -83.28
C ARG A 322 4.56 69.87 -83.26
N CYS A 323 5.76 69.85 -82.67
CA CYS A 323 6.68 70.99 -82.64
C CYS A 323 7.04 71.47 -84.04
N ARG A 324 7.15 70.56 -85.01
CA ARG A 324 7.47 70.86 -86.42
C ARG A 324 6.25 71.21 -87.27
N SER A 325 5.04 71.12 -86.73
CA SER A 325 3.82 71.42 -87.48
C SER A 325 3.76 72.91 -87.86
N ALA A 326 3.38 73.20 -89.11
CA ALA A 326 3.34 74.58 -89.62
C ALA A 326 2.39 75.49 -88.82
N ALA A 327 1.32 74.93 -88.26
CA ALA A 327 0.39 75.65 -87.41
C ALA A 327 1.05 76.09 -86.09
N VAL A 328 1.72 75.18 -85.38
CA VAL A 328 2.44 75.51 -84.12
C VAL A 328 3.57 76.50 -84.40
N GLN A 329 4.34 76.28 -85.47
CA GLN A 329 5.43 77.19 -85.86
C GLN A 329 4.93 78.61 -86.15
N ARG A 330 3.80 78.76 -86.83
CA ARG A 330 3.19 80.07 -87.10
C ARG A 330 2.69 80.72 -85.82
N ASP A 331 2.00 79.97 -84.97
CA ASP A 331 1.36 80.51 -83.78
C ASP A 331 2.42 80.90 -82.72
N LEU A 332 3.50 80.12 -82.59
CA LEU A 332 4.62 80.37 -81.67
C LEU A 332 5.72 81.25 -82.25
N LYS A 333 5.56 81.74 -83.49
CA LYS A 333 6.60 82.47 -84.23
C LYS A 333 7.27 83.60 -83.44
N PRO A 334 6.57 84.46 -82.67
CA PRO A 334 7.21 85.51 -81.87
C PRO A 334 8.17 84.99 -80.80
N PHE A 335 8.10 83.71 -80.44
CA PHE A 335 9.00 83.08 -79.46
C PHE A 335 10.09 82.26 -80.12
N LEU A 336 9.83 81.69 -81.30
CA LEU A 336 10.80 80.85 -82.03
C LEU A 336 11.78 81.69 -82.87
N ASP A 337 11.35 82.88 -83.33
CA ASP A 337 12.21 83.78 -84.10
C ASP A 337 13.37 84.32 -83.25
N HIS A 338 14.51 84.54 -83.90
CA HIS A 338 15.70 85.05 -83.23
C HIS A 338 15.51 86.54 -82.93
N GLY A 339 15.81 86.93 -81.70
CA GLY A 339 15.79 88.32 -81.27
C GLY A 339 16.75 88.56 -80.12
N VAL A 340 17.08 89.83 -79.92
CA VAL A 340 18.10 90.27 -78.95
C VAL A 340 17.54 90.48 -77.54
N TRP A 341 16.21 90.47 -77.37
CA TRP A 341 15.55 90.69 -76.08
C TRP A 341 15.00 89.40 -75.48
N GLN A 342 14.93 89.32 -74.16
CA GLN A 342 14.26 88.23 -73.44
C GLN A 342 13.39 88.78 -72.30
N PRO A 343 12.31 88.07 -71.90
CA PRO A 343 11.50 88.42 -70.75
C PRO A 343 12.36 88.62 -69.50
N GLY A 344 12.17 89.75 -68.82
CA GLY A 344 12.93 90.13 -67.63
C GLY A 344 14.20 90.95 -67.88
N ASP A 345 14.66 91.10 -69.13
CA ASP A 345 15.80 91.96 -69.45
C ASP A 345 15.40 93.43 -69.29
N ARG A 346 16.21 94.20 -68.55
CA ARG A 346 15.90 95.60 -68.16
C ARG A 346 16.48 96.64 -69.10
N GLN A 347 17.42 96.26 -69.95
CA GLN A 347 18.12 97.17 -70.86
C GLN A 347 18.04 96.67 -72.30
N PRO A 348 17.92 97.57 -73.30
CA PRO A 348 18.11 97.19 -74.70
C PRO A 348 19.52 96.61 -74.88
N ASN A 349 19.66 95.55 -75.66
CA ASN A 349 20.93 94.89 -76.01
C ASN A 349 21.73 94.32 -74.80
N GLN A 350 21.06 93.92 -73.72
CA GLN A 350 21.74 93.23 -72.60
C GLN A 350 22.35 91.88 -73.03
N ARG A 351 21.88 91.31 -74.15
CA ARG A 351 22.52 90.22 -74.88
C ARG A 351 23.05 90.71 -76.23
N LEU A 352 24.29 90.32 -76.54
CA LEU A 352 24.91 90.52 -77.86
C LEU A 352 24.48 89.45 -78.88
N GLU A 353 23.92 88.31 -78.43
CA GLU A 353 23.53 87.17 -79.28
C GLU A 353 22.02 87.14 -79.52
N SER A 354 21.61 87.21 -80.79
CA SER A 354 20.21 87.05 -81.23
C SER A 354 19.84 85.56 -81.21
N GLY A 355 18.74 85.20 -80.54
CA GLY A 355 18.30 83.82 -80.36
C GLY A 355 16.82 83.67 -80.05
N PRO A 356 16.27 82.44 -80.08
CA PRO A 356 14.88 82.21 -79.72
C PRO A 356 14.61 82.56 -78.25
N MET A 357 13.35 82.67 -77.89
CA MET A 357 12.93 82.96 -76.53
C MET A 357 13.34 81.82 -75.59
N SER A 358 13.81 82.14 -74.39
CA SER A 358 14.11 81.15 -73.36
C SER A 358 12.83 80.68 -72.69
N TYR A 359 12.61 79.35 -72.69
CA TYR A 359 11.46 78.73 -72.06
C TYR A 359 11.48 78.99 -70.54
N SER A 360 12.63 78.80 -69.88
CA SER A 360 12.75 79.11 -68.45
C SER A 360 12.50 80.58 -68.14
N LYS A 361 12.90 81.52 -69.01
CA LYS A 361 12.57 82.95 -68.85
C LYS A 361 11.08 83.24 -69.04
N LEU A 362 10.40 82.60 -69.98
CA LEU A 362 8.95 82.71 -70.14
C LEU A 362 8.20 82.21 -68.89
N VAL A 363 8.64 81.08 -68.31
CA VAL A 363 8.12 80.56 -67.04
C VAL A 363 8.38 81.56 -65.90
N ALA A 364 9.64 82.00 -65.74
CA ALA A 364 10.04 82.90 -64.65
C ALA A 364 9.37 84.28 -64.73
N PHE A 365 9.11 84.77 -65.95
CA PHE A 365 8.36 86.01 -66.16
C PHE A 365 6.87 85.86 -65.83
N GLY A 366 6.37 84.64 -65.67
CA GLY A 366 4.97 84.33 -65.41
C GLY A 366 4.10 84.30 -66.67
N ALA A 367 4.70 84.37 -67.87
CA ALA A 367 3.98 84.32 -69.14
C ALA A 367 3.31 82.95 -69.40
N LEU A 368 3.78 81.89 -68.73
CA LEU A 368 3.22 80.54 -68.85
C LEU A 368 2.35 80.13 -67.65
N ASN A 369 1.93 81.09 -66.82
CA ASN A 369 0.93 80.83 -65.79
C ASN A 369 -0.46 80.71 -66.43
N ASN A 370 -1.22 79.66 -66.10
CA ASN A 370 -2.57 79.41 -66.61
C ASN A 370 -3.64 80.36 -66.00
N ASP A 371 -3.35 81.66 -65.96
CA ASP A 371 -4.23 82.71 -65.47
C ASP A 371 -4.27 83.90 -66.45
N ILE A 372 -5.26 84.78 -66.27
CA ILE A 372 -5.45 85.97 -67.12
C ILE A 372 -4.19 86.84 -67.14
N ARG A 373 -3.48 86.90 -65.99
CA ARG A 373 -2.23 87.63 -65.87
C ARG A 373 -1.13 87.03 -66.73
N GLY A 374 -0.99 85.71 -66.75
CA GLY A 374 -0.04 85.00 -67.61
C GLY A 374 -0.32 85.22 -69.09
N LEU A 375 -1.59 85.21 -69.51
CA LEU A 375 -1.98 85.53 -70.89
C LEU A 375 -1.66 86.99 -71.26
N GLN A 376 -1.88 87.94 -70.34
CA GLN A 376 -1.49 89.35 -70.52
C GLN A 376 0.03 89.51 -70.65
N LEU A 377 0.80 88.78 -69.84
CA LEU A 377 2.26 88.78 -69.89
C LEU A 377 2.76 88.12 -71.17
N LEU A 378 2.17 87.01 -71.61
CA LEU A 378 2.51 86.32 -72.86
C LEU A 378 2.26 87.22 -74.08
N LEU A 379 1.10 87.89 -74.11
CA LEU A 379 0.79 88.90 -75.12
C LEU A 379 1.82 90.04 -75.10
N GLY A 380 2.19 90.51 -73.91
CA GLY A 380 3.23 91.54 -73.73
C GLY A 380 4.58 91.13 -74.29
N VAL A 381 4.98 89.86 -74.09
CA VAL A 381 6.22 89.30 -74.62
C VAL A 381 6.17 89.18 -76.15
N ALA A 382 5.09 88.61 -76.71
CA ALA A 382 4.98 88.37 -78.15
C ALA A 382 4.79 89.65 -78.98
N ASN A 383 3.99 90.59 -78.48
CA ASN A 383 3.76 91.87 -79.15
C ASN A 383 4.78 92.93 -78.80
N ALA A 384 5.67 92.60 -77.86
CA ALA A 384 6.90 93.36 -77.72
C ALA A 384 6.54 94.85 -77.50
N ASN A 385 5.61 95.11 -76.58
CA ASN A 385 5.27 96.46 -76.11
C ASN A 385 4.23 96.38 -75.01
N SER A 386 4.55 96.92 -73.84
CA SER A 386 3.56 97.17 -72.80
C SER A 386 3.90 98.49 -72.15
N SER A 387 3.38 99.57 -72.72
CA SER A 387 3.39 100.88 -72.07
C SER A 387 2.70 100.87 -70.69
N GLU A 388 1.92 99.83 -70.37
CA GLU A 388 1.31 99.64 -69.03
C GLU A 388 2.16 98.80 -68.06
N LEU A 389 2.87 97.73 -68.50
CA LEU A 389 3.80 97.00 -67.61
C LEU A 389 5.14 97.76 -67.41
N ALA A 390 5.50 98.65 -68.34
CA ALA A 390 6.68 99.54 -68.23
C ALA A 390 6.58 100.51 -67.04
N HIS A 391 5.36 100.85 -66.59
CA HIS A 391 5.16 101.71 -65.42
C HIS A 391 5.49 101.03 -64.08
N ASN A 392 5.35 99.70 -63.98
CA ASN A 392 5.59 98.96 -62.73
C ASN A 392 6.98 98.31 -62.66
N PHE A 393 7.71 98.19 -63.79
CA PHE A 393 9.01 97.50 -63.83
C PHE A 393 10.18 98.35 -64.37
N GLY A 394 10.01 99.67 -64.49
CA GLY A 394 11.13 100.62 -64.56
C GLY A 394 11.86 100.73 -65.91
N THR A 395 11.14 100.58 -67.03
CA THR A 395 11.73 100.68 -68.39
C THR A 395 11.03 101.74 -69.24
N MET A 396 11.31 103.01 -68.97
CA MET A 396 10.90 104.12 -69.84
C MET A 396 11.82 104.20 -71.06
N PHE A 397 11.42 103.64 -72.19
CA PHE A 397 11.88 104.09 -73.51
C PHE A 397 10.67 104.51 -74.33
N ALA A 398 10.69 105.75 -74.81
CA ALA A 398 9.58 106.44 -75.47
C ALA A 398 9.11 105.72 -76.74
N GLY A 399 8.17 104.78 -76.59
CA GLY A 399 7.38 104.21 -77.67
C GLY A 399 8.10 103.30 -78.68
N LYS A 400 9.37 102.93 -78.46
CA LYS A 400 10.12 101.97 -79.27
C LYS A 400 10.36 100.66 -78.50
N HIS A 401 10.20 99.53 -79.19
CA HIS A 401 10.45 98.22 -78.58
C HIS A 401 11.95 97.93 -78.42
N MET A 402 12.31 97.02 -77.51
CA MET A 402 13.69 96.56 -77.31
C MET A 402 14.13 95.48 -78.32
N ASP A 403 13.21 94.97 -79.14
CA ASP A 403 13.40 93.92 -80.16
C ASP A 403 12.59 94.27 -81.42
N ASP A 404 13.24 94.81 -82.42
CA ASP A 404 12.60 95.08 -83.71
C ASP A 404 12.79 93.91 -84.70
N GLU A 405 13.51 92.85 -84.32
CA GLU A 405 13.83 91.72 -85.21
C GLU A 405 12.71 90.66 -85.22
N ARG A 406 12.07 90.40 -84.07
CA ARG A 406 11.03 89.36 -83.98
C ARG A 406 9.70 89.77 -84.60
N LEU A 407 9.07 88.81 -85.28
CA LEU A 407 7.72 88.98 -85.80
C LEU A 407 6.74 89.11 -84.63
N LYS A 408 5.98 90.20 -84.61
CA LYS A 408 4.99 90.49 -83.56
C LYS A 408 3.64 89.92 -83.99
N TRP A 409 2.80 89.48 -83.05
CA TRP A 409 1.42 89.16 -83.42
C TRP A 409 0.69 90.41 -83.90
N SER A 410 -0.30 90.23 -84.77
CA SER A 410 -1.14 91.31 -85.28
C SER A 410 -2.25 91.74 -84.28
N TYR A 411 -2.24 91.18 -83.06
CA TYR A 411 -3.24 91.48 -82.04
C TYR A 411 -3.07 92.90 -81.49
N SER A 412 -4.16 93.45 -80.94
CA SER A 412 -4.06 94.72 -80.21
C SER A 412 -3.10 94.56 -79.02
N ARG A 413 -2.38 95.64 -78.72
CA ARG A 413 -1.43 95.70 -77.61
C ARG A 413 -2.13 95.73 -76.25
N ARG A 414 -3.34 96.28 -76.20
CA ARG A 414 -4.12 96.39 -74.96
C ARG A 414 -5.01 95.17 -74.82
N TRP A 415 -4.94 94.53 -73.66
CA TRP A 415 -5.79 93.39 -73.34
C TRP A 415 -7.29 93.70 -73.49
N SER A 416 -7.70 94.92 -73.12
CA SER A 416 -9.09 95.40 -73.24
C SER A 416 -9.63 95.42 -74.66
N ASP A 417 -8.75 95.50 -75.65
CA ASP A 417 -9.11 95.67 -77.06
C ASP A 417 -9.10 94.34 -77.81
N LEU A 418 -8.73 93.24 -77.13
CA LEU A 418 -8.75 91.92 -77.72
C LEU A 418 -10.18 91.38 -77.83
N SER A 419 -10.50 90.86 -79.00
CA SER A 419 -11.71 90.07 -79.19
C SER A 419 -11.64 88.76 -78.38
N ARG A 420 -12.81 88.19 -78.06
CA ARG A 420 -12.88 86.90 -77.34
C ARG A 420 -12.17 85.76 -78.10
N GLU A 421 -12.13 85.82 -79.42
CA GLU A 421 -11.43 84.85 -80.27
C GLU A 421 -9.91 84.96 -80.11
N GLN A 422 -9.37 86.19 -80.09
CA GLN A 422 -7.95 86.44 -79.84
C GLN A 422 -7.53 85.98 -78.43
N VAL A 423 -8.38 86.20 -77.42
CA VAL A 423 -8.10 85.71 -76.05
C VAL A 423 -8.05 84.17 -76.00
N ARG A 424 -8.95 83.48 -76.71
CA ARG A 424 -8.93 82.01 -76.82
C ARG A 424 -7.71 81.50 -77.60
N GLU A 425 -7.31 82.22 -78.63
CA GLU A 425 -6.12 81.88 -79.40
C GLU A 425 -4.85 82.03 -78.55
N LEU A 426 -4.75 83.09 -77.76
CA LEU A 426 -3.68 83.27 -76.77
C LEU A 426 -3.64 82.15 -75.73
N ASP A 427 -4.78 81.75 -75.18
CA ASP A 427 -4.87 80.62 -74.24
C ASP A 427 -4.42 79.30 -74.88
N ARG A 428 -4.85 79.03 -76.11
CA ARG A 428 -4.39 77.87 -76.87
C ARG A 428 -2.88 77.91 -77.10
N ILE A 429 -2.33 79.06 -77.46
CA ILE A 429 -0.89 79.25 -77.70
C ILE A 429 -0.10 79.07 -76.41
N GLN A 430 -0.57 79.63 -75.30
CA GLN A 430 0.05 79.44 -73.98
C GLN A 430 0.10 77.96 -73.61
N LYS A 431 -1.01 77.23 -73.81
CA LYS A 431 -1.07 75.78 -73.57
C LYS A 431 -0.11 75.00 -74.48
N LEU A 432 -0.02 75.37 -75.76
CA LEU A 432 0.96 74.78 -76.68
C LEU A 432 2.39 75.03 -76.20
N LEU A 433 2.72 76.23 -75.72
CA LEU A 433 4.05 76.51 -75.14
C LEU A 433 4.30 75.70 -73.88
N ILE A 434 3.32 75.50 -73.01
CA ILE A 434 3.47 74.70 -71.78
C ILE A 434 3.68 73.21 -72.12
N GLU A 435 2.87 72.68 -73.05
CA GLU A 435 2.91 71.26 -73.45
C GLU A 435 4.17 70.95 -74.25
N LEU A 436 4.50 71.79 -75.24
CA LEU A 436 5.61 71.55 -76.16
C LEU A 436 6.92 72.18 -75.70
N GLY A 437 6.89 73.10 -74.72
CA GLY A 437 8.04 73.88 -74.27
C GLY A 437 9.32 73.07 -74.01
N PRO A 438 9.27 72.01 -73.18
CA PRO A 438 10.43 71.15 -72.97
C PRO A 438 10.94 70.49 -74.26
N THR A 439 10.03 70.01 -75.11
CA THR A 439 10.39 69.39 -76.40
C THR A 439 10.96 70.42 -77.38
N LEU A 440 10.44 71.65 -77.38
CA LEU A 440 10.96 72.76 -78.18
C LEU A 440 12.38 73.17 -77.73
N VAL A 441 12.71 73.04 -76.44
CA VAL A 441 14.07 73.21 -75.93
C VAL A 441 14.98 72.06 -76.37
N GLU A 442 14.52 70.80 -76.27
CA GLU A 442 15.27 69.63 -76.75
C GLU A 442 15.58 69.71 -78.25
N GLU A 443 14.63 70.18 -79.06
CA GLU A 443 14.79 70.38 -80.50
C GLU A 443 15.52 71.70 -80.87
N GLY A 444 15.91 72.51 -79.89
CA GLY A 444 16.64 73.76 -80.09
C GLY A 444 15.82 74.92 -80.70
N LEU A 445 14.50 74.81 -80.70
CA LEU A 445 13.56 75.82 -81.19
C LEU A 445 13.26 76.93 -80.16
N LEU A 446 13.39 76.61 -78.88
CA LEU A 446 13.43 77.57 -77.78
C LEU A 446 14.78 77.47 -77.07
N ALA A 447 15.25 78.58 -76.49
CA ALA A 447 16.39 78.53 -75.60
C ALA A 447 16.00 77.88 -74.26
N PRO A 448 16.93 77.20 -73.56
CA PRO A 448 16.66 76.64 -72.24
C PRO A 448 16.25 77.71 -71.22
#